data_AF-A0A1Q7PFH5-F1
#
_entry.id   AF-A0A1Q7PFH5-F1
#
_cell.length_a   1.000
_cell.length_b   1.000
_cell.length_c   1.000
_cell.angle_alpha   90.00
_cell.angle_beta   90.00
_cell.angle_gamma   90.00
#
_symmetry.space_group_name_H-M   'P 1'
#
loop_
_entity.id
_entity.type
_entity.pdbx_description
1 polymer ?
#
loop_
_entity_poly.entity_id
_entity_poly.type
_entity_poly.pdbx_seq_one_letter_code
_entity_poly.pdbx_strand_id
1 'polypeptide(L)'
;MPGSPAIDAGDNATCDAEDQRGLGRPFDGDGNGTAICDIGAFELVRFLRVSIDIKPGSHPNSINLGSAGVIPVAILGSATFDATQVNPATVRLAGASVKLIGHGDKYSCSTEDVNGDGFVDLVCHVVTAQFIEPGDSLAVLEAQTFDGQAIRGEDSIRIVP
;
A
#
# COMPACT_ATOMS: atom_id res chain seq x y z
N MET A 1 3.66 -20.85 -0.44
CA MET A 1 4.69 -21.92 -0.50
C MET A 1 5.44 -21.75 -1.81
N PRO A 2 6.75 -21.46 -1.82
CA PRO A 2 7.51 -21.35 -3.07
C PRO A 2 7.48 -22.68 -3.85
N GLY A 3 7.19 -22.63 -5.15
CA GLY A 3 7.20 -23.80 -6.04
C GLY A 3 5.91 -24.64 -6.10
N SER A 4 4.78 -24.11 -5.62
CA SER A 4 3.48 -24.74 -5.85
C SER A 4 3.13 -24.74 -7.34
N PRO A 5 2.64 -25.85 -7.93
CA PRO A 5 2.21 -25.90 -9.32
C PRO A 5 0.94 -25.10 -9.59
N ALA A 6 0.28 -24.59 -8.55
CA ALA A 6 -0.88 -23.71 -8.68
C ALA A 6 -0.49 -22.24 -8.89
N ILE A 7 0.77 -21.86 -8.63
CA ILE A 7 1.22 -20.47 -8.77
C ILE A 7 1.38 -20.15 -10.25
N ASP A 8 0.82 -19.00 -10.70
CA ASP A 8 0.93 -18.50 -12.07
C ASP A 8 0.51 -19.53 -13.14
N ALA A 9 -0.45 -20.40 -12.82
CA ALA A 9 -0.83 -21.56 -13.64
C ALA A 9 -2.29 -21.54 -14.13
N GLY A 10 -3.07 -20.52 -13.77
CA GLY A 10 -4.45 -20.32 -14.21
C GLY A 10 -4.56 -19.74 -15.62
N ASP A 11 -5.79 -19.35 -15.98
CA ASP A 11 -6.08 -18.65 -17.24
C ASP A 11 -6.65 -17.26 -16.94
N ASN A 12 -5.86 -16.23 -17.23
CA ASN A 12 -6.22 -14.81 -17.03
C ASN A 12 -7.54 -14.42 -17.73
N ALA A 13 -7.96 -15.13 -18.78
CA ALA A 13 -9.23 -14.86 -19.46
C ALA A 13 -10.47 -15.32 -18.67
N THR A 14 -10.27 -16.21 -17.69
CA THR A 14 -11.36 -16.83 -16.91
C THR A 14 -11.27 -16.55 -15.42
N CYS A 15 -10.19 -15.92 -14.98
CA CYS A 15 -9.99 -15.60 -13.58
C CYS A 15 -10.90 -14.46 -13.12
N ASP A 16 -11.50 -14.67 -11.96
CA ASP A 16 -12.20 -13.62 -11.24
C ASP A 16 -11.23 -12.46 -10.93
N ALA A 17 -11.76 -11.24 -10.88
CA ALA A 17 -10.95 -10.04 -10.66
C ALA A 17 -10.28 -9.99 -9.28
N GLU A 18 -10.81 -10.73 -8.31
CA GLU A 18 -10.34 -10.78 -6.93
C GLU A 18 -10.30 -12.22 -6.42
N ASP A 19 -9.43 -12.49 -5.46
CA ASP A 19 -9.40 -13.75 -4.72
C ASP A 19 -10.41 -13.74 -3.55
N GLN A 20 -10.51 -14.84 -2.80
CA GLN A 20 -11.47 -14.96 -1.68
C GLN A 20 -11.24 -13.96 -0.52
N ARG A 21 -10.13 -13.23 -0.52
CA ARG A 21 -9.77 -12.20 0.47
C ARG A 21 -10.05 -10.78 -0.05
N GLY A 22 -10.47 -10.64 -1.31
CA GLY A 22 -10.65 -9.35 -1.99
C GLY A 22 -9.34 -8.77 -2.52
N LEU A 23 -8.27 -9.58 -2.66
CA LEU A 23 -7.05 -9.11 -3.33
C LEU A 23 -7.21 -9.27 -4.84
N GLY A 24 -6.83 -8.24 -5.60
CA GLY A 24 -6.91 -8.24 -7.05
C GLY A 24 -6.08 -9.37 -7.71
N ARG A 25 -6.40 -9.70 -8.96
CA ARG A 25 -5.71 -10.72 -9.76
C ARG A 25 -5.51 -10.20 -11.19
N PRO A 26 -4.48 -10.65 -11.94
CA PRO A 26 -3.41 -11.56 -11.54
C PRO A 26 -2.21 -10.86 -10.87
N PHE A 27 -1.42 -11.60 -10.09
CA PHE A 27 -0.11 -11.17 -9.61
C PHE A 27 0.97 -12.19 -10.00
N ASP A 28 2.18 -11.71 -10.31
CA ASP A 28 3.36 -12.55 -10.54
C ASP A 28 3.87 -13.14 -9.21
N GLY A 29 3.32 -14.30 -8.85
CA GLY A 29 3.55 -14.97 -7.57
C GLY A 29 4.88 -15.72 -7.51
N ASP A 30 5.38 -16.21 -8.64
CA ASP A 30 6.69 -16.87 -8.75
C ASP A 30 7.85 -15.88 -8.99
N GLY A 31 7.55 -14.66 -9.43
CA GLY A 31 8.50 -13.57 -9.66
C GLY A 31 9.30 -13.72 -10.96
N ASN A 32 8.73 -14.34 -11.99
CA ASN A 32 9.37 -14.54 -13.30
C ASN A 32 9.14 -13.36 -14.29
N GLY A 33 8.36 -12.35 -13.90
CA GLY A 33 8.00 -11.19 -14.70
C GLY A 33 6.68 -11.31 -15.46
N THR A 34 5.92 -12.40 -15.28
CA THR A 34 4.64 -12.65 -15.94
C THR A 34 3.55 -12.86 -14.90
N ALA A 35 2.61 -11.93 -14.80
CA ALA A 35 1.46 -12.10 -13.91
C ALA A 35 0.42 -13.03 -14.53
N ILE A 36 0.28 -14.23 -13.97
CA ILE A 36 -0.79 -15.18 -14.30
C ILE A 36 -1.55 -15.49 -13.01
N CYS A 37 -2.87 -15.53 -13.09
CA CYS A 37 -3.66 -15.84 -11.92
C CYS A 37 -3.37 -17.26 -11.40
N ASP A 38 -3.36 -17.45 -10.09
CA ASP A 38 -3.18 -18.77 -9.49
C ASP A 38 -4.37 -19.71 -9.76
N ILE A 39 -4.16 -21.01 -9.66
CA ILE A 39 -5.28 -21.97 -9.64
C ILE A 39 -5.90 -22.00 -8.25
N GLY A 40 -7.20 -21.71 -8.18
CA GLY A 40 -8.00 -21.79 -6.96
C GLY A 40 -8.50 -20.44 -6.48
N ALA A 41 -8.84 -20.36 -5.19
CA ALA A 41 -9.51 -19.20 -4.60
C ALA A 41 -8.55 -18.23 -3.89
N PHE A 42 -7.25 -18.48 -3.94
CA PHE A 42 -6.20 -17.68 -3.31
C PHE A 42 -5.18 -17.26 -4.36
N GLU A 43 -4.77 -15.99 -4.33
CA GLU A 43 -3.70 -15.46 -5.18
C GLU A 43 -2.42 -15.22 -4.35
N LEU A 44 -1.29 -15.78 -4.78
CA LEU A 44 0.00 -15.54 -4.16
C LEU A 44 0.56 -14.18 -4.57
N VAL A 45 0.53 -13.23 -3.65
CA VAL A 45 1.13 -11.90 -3.86
C VAL A 45 2.53 -11.84 -3.28
N ARG A 46 3.52 -11.50 -4.11
CA ARG A 46 4.89 -11.20 -3.67
C ARG A 46 5.07 -9.70 -3.47
N PHE A 47 5.12 -9.27 -2.21
CA PHE A 47 5.32 -7.86 -1.88
C PHE A 47 6.79 -7.45 -1.90
N LEU A 48 7.11 -6.37 -2.59
CA LEU A 48 8.33 -5.60 -2.37
C LEU A 48 8.21 -4.84 -1.05
N ARG A 49 9.18 -5.02 -0.14
CA ARG A 49 9.20 -4.29 1.13
C ARG A 49 9.73 -2.88 0.90
N VAL A 50 8.98 -1.90 1.37
CA VAL A 50 9.35 -0.47 1.28
C VAL A 50 9.29 0.17 2.67
N SER A 51 10.11 1.19 2.88
CA SER A 51 10.05 2.02 4.09
C SER A 51 8.90 3.02 3.96
N ILE A 52 8.15 3.23 5.04
CA ILE A 52 7.11 4.25 5.12
C ILE A 52 7.31 5.07 6.40
N ASP A 53 6.81 6.30 6.40
CA ASP A 53 6.72 7.16 7.59
C ASP A 53 5.30 7.72 7.67
N ILE A 54 4.55 7.31 8.69
CA ILE A 54 3.21 7.81 8.95
C ILE A 54 3.36 9.14 9.69
N LYS A 55 2.84 10.24 9.16
CA LYS A 55 3.03 11.60 9.69
C LYS A 55 4.52 12.04 9.76
N PRO A 56 5.15 12.21 8.58
CA PRO A 56 6.52 12.66 8.47
C PRO A 56 6.82 13.94 9.26
N GLY A 57 8.00 13.99 9.88
CA GLY A 57 8.49 15.18 10.59
C GLY A 57 7.96 15.36 12.02
N SER A 58 7.17 14.43 12.56
CA SER A 58 6.78 14.43 13.98
C SER A 58 6.96 13.05 14.58
N HIS A 59 7.51 12.91 15.79
CA HIS A 59 7.58 11.62 16.49
C HIS A 59 7.29 11.84 17.99
N PRO A 60 6.39 11.06 18.63
CA PRO A 60 5.59 9.96 18.09
C PRO A 60 4.41 10.43 17.22
N ASN A 61 3.98 9.57 16.32
CA ASN A 61 2.85 9.77 15.42
C ASN A 61 1.52 9.62 16.16
N SER A 62 1.23 10.60 17.04
CA SER A 62 -0.04 10.68 17.74
C SER A 62 -1.16 10.98 16.74
N ILE A 63 -2.06 10.02 16.58
CA ILE A 63 -3.28 10.13 15.77
C ILE A 63 -4.47 10.18 16.75
N ASN A 64 -5.29 11.23 16.64
CA ASN A 64 -6.58 11.30 17.33
C ASN A 64 -7.68 10.84 16.36
N LEU A 65 -8.37 9.76 16.71
CA LEU A 65 -9.40 9.12 15.87
C LEU A 65 -10.76 9.85 15.88
N GLY A 66 -10.97 10.80 16.80
CA GLY A 66 -12.23 11.55 16.94
C GLY A 66 -12.36 12.74 15.98
N SER A 67 -11.25 13.18 15.40
CA SER A 67 -11.24 14.09 14.26
C SER A 67 -11.42 13.25 13.00
N ALA A 68 -12.40 13.54 12.14
CA ALA A 68 -12.56 12.98 10.79
C ALA A 68 -11.38 13.37 9.86
N GLY A 69 -10.18 13.01 10.30
CA GLY A 69 -8.91 13.53 9.84
C GLY A 69 -8.37 12.70 8.70
N VAL A 70 -7.48 13.32 7.95
CA VAL A 70 -6.58 12.59 7.08
C VAL A 70 -5.25 12.40 7.78
N ILE A 71 -4.64 11.24 7.58
CA ILE A 71 -3.31 10.91 8.05
C ILE A 71 -2.36 11.08 6.85
N PRO A 72 -1.40 12.01 6.88
CA PRO A 72 -0.33 12.03 5.90
C PRO A 72 0.56 10.81 6.11
N VAL A 73 0.94 10.11 5.05
CA VAL A 73 1.88 8.98 5.06
C VAL A 73 2.85 9.16 3.90
N ALA A 74 4.14 9.10 4.16
CA ALA A 74 5.17 9.04 3.14
C ALA A 74 5.53 7.58 2.84
N ILE A 75 5.58 7.25 1.55
CA ILE A 75 6.23 6.05 1.04
C ILE A 75 7.60 6.49 0.55
N LEU A 76 8.65 6.00 1.21
CA LEU A 76 9.99 6.55 1.03
C LEU A 76 10.66 5.98 -0.22
N GLY A 77 11.25 6.86 -1.02
CA GLY A 77 12.13 6.50 -2.12
C GLY A 77 13.43 5.89 -1.62
N SER A 78 14.16 5.22 -2.51
CA SER A 78 15.51 4.72 -2.21
C SER A 78 16.30 4.46 -3.49
N ALA A 79 17.57 4.07 -3.34
CA ALA A 79 18.42 3.64 -4.45
C ALA A 79 17.84 2.46 -5.25
N THR A 80 16.90 1.71 -4.69
CA THR A 80 16.30 0.52 -5.31
C THR A 80 14.78 0.64 -5.50
N PHE A 81 14.18 1.78 -5.15
CA PHE A 81 12.73 1.96 -5.22
C PHE A 81 12.37 3.41 -5.56
N ASP A 82 11.67 3.58 -6.68
CA ASP A 82 11.11 4.87 -7.10
C ASP A 82 9.68 5.01 -6.59
N ALA A 83 9.48 5.81 -5.53
CA ALA A 83 8.16 6.02 -4.93
C ALA A 83 7.17 6.72 -5.88
N THR A 84 7.65 7.39 -6.94
CA THR A 84 6.78 8.03 -7.93
C THR A 84 6.04 7.03 -8.82
N GLN A 85 6.50 5.77 -8.85
CA GLN A 85 5.82 4.69 -9.57
C GLN A 85 4.63 4.12 -8.79
N VAL A 86 4.42 4.49 -7.53
CA VAL A 86 3.28 3.99 -6.74
C VAL A 86 1.99 4.57 -7.28
N ASN A 87 1.00 3.70 -7.54
CA ASN A 87 -0.33 4.09 -7.96
C ASN A 87 -1.19 4.50 -6.75
N PRO A 88 -1.55 5.80 -6.59
CA PRO A 88 -2.29 6.28 -5.42
C PRO A 88 -3.66 5.61 -5.22
N ALA A 89 -4.29 5.12 -6.29
CA ALA A 89 -5.59 4.45 -6.22
C ALA A 89 -5.57 3.18 -5.37
N THR A 90 -4.42 2.52 -5.36
CA THR A 90 -4.20 1.21 -4.72
C THR A 90 -3.70 1.33 -3.28
N VAL A 91 -3.27 2.53 -2.86
CA VAL A 91 -2.72 2.74 -1.53
C VAL A 91 -3.78 2.50 -0.45
N ARG A 92 -3.48 1.58 0.46
CA ARG A 92 -4.31 1.21 1.61
C ARG A 92 -3.46 1.21 2.88
N LEU A 93 -3.78 2.08 3.84
CA LEU A 93 -3.20 2.03 5.19
C LEU A 93 -4.20 1.37 6.14
N ALA A 94 -3.89 0.19 6.65
CA ALA A 94 -4.81 -0.61 7.47
C ALA A 94 -6.22 -0.72 6.84
N GLY A 95 -6.28 -0.86 5.51
CA GLY A 95 -7.51 -0.92 4.72
C GLY A 95 -8.13 0.43 4.33
N ALA A 96 -7.70 1.56 4.90
CA ALA A 96 -8.21 2.88 4.51
C ALA A 96 -7.57 3.42 3.23
N SER A 97 -8.38 4.07 2.39
CA SER A 97 -7.98 4.60 1.09
C SER A 97 -7.47 6.04 1.15
N VAL A 98 -6.73 6.44 0.12
CA VAL A 98 -6.29 7.83 -0.06
C VAL A 98 -7.49 8.74 -0.27
N LYS A 99 -7.50 9.89 0.40
CA LYS A 99 -8.52 10.93 0.22
C LYS A 99 -8.53 11.41 -1.23
N LEU A 100 -9.72 11.54 -1.81
CA LEU A 100 -9.92 12.24 -3.08
C LEU A 100 -10.07 13.76 -2.84
N ILE A 101 -9.53 14.57 -3.74
CA ILE A 101 -9.62 16.03 -3.72
C ILE A 101 -10.48 16.51 -4.90
N GLY A 102 -11.43 17.40 -4.61
CA GLY A 102 -12.23 18.10 -5.62
C GLY A 102 -13.26 17.21 -6.31
N HIS A 103 -13.73 17.64 -7.49
CA HIS A 103 -14.75 16.96 -8.28
C HIS A 103 -14.19 16.00 -9.35
N GLY A 104 -12.88 15.69 -9.33
CA GLY A 104 -12.19 15.05 -10.46
C GLY A 104 -11.33 13.83 -10.13
N ASP A 105 -11.75 12.97 -9.20
CA ASP A 105 -11.08 11.70 -8.84
C ASP A 105 -9.56 11.82 -8.60
N LYS A 106 -9.09 13.00 -8.17
CA LYS A 106 -7.67 13.24 -7.90
C LYS A 106 -7.32 12.77 -6.50
N TYR A 107 -6.38 11.85 -6.38
CA TYR A 107 -5.87 11.42 -5.08
C TYR A 107 -5.04 12.52 -4.41
N SER A 108 -5.20 12.63 -3.09
CA SER A 108 -4.50 13.59 -2.23
C SER A 108 -3.06 13.15 -1.95
N CYS A 109 -2.25 13.05 -3.01
CA CYS A 109 -0.83 12.76 -2.91
C CYS A 109 0.03 13.85 -3.55
N SER A 110 1.26 13.97 -3.08
CA SER A 110 2.32 14.85 -3.60
C SER A 110 3.67 14.15 -3.49
N THR A 111 4.62 14.54 -4.35
CA THR A 111 5.99 14.03 -4.31
C THR A 111 6.91 15.04 -3.63
N GLU A 112 7.65 14.61 -2.63
CA GLU A 112 8.58 15.43 -1.83
C GLU A 112 9.66 14.53 -1.25
N ASP A 113 10.86 15.04 -1.01
CA ASP A 113 11.89 14.35 -0.22
C ASP A 113 11.69 14.76 1.25
N VAL A 114 10.95 13.95 2.02
CA VAL A 114 10.55 14.30 3.39
C VAL A 114 11.61 13.96 4.43
N ASN A 115 12.54 13.07 4.11
CA ASN A 115 13.59 12.63 5.03
C ASN A 115 14.97 13.24 4.71
N GLY A 116 15.12 13.94 3.58
CA GLY A 116 16.34 14.63 3.15
C GLY A 116 17.43 13.71 2.64
N ASP A 117 17.09 12.49 2.17
CA ASP A 117 18.05 11.50 1.71
C ASP A 117 18.40 11.63 0.21
N GLY A 118 17.73 12.55 -0.50
CA GLY A 118 17.93 12.81 -1.92
C GLY A 118 17.14 11.89 -2.85
N PHE A 119 16.31 10.98 -2.32
CA PHE A 119 15.32 10.23 -3.08
C PHE A 119 13.94 10.89 -2.95
N VAL A 120 13.14 10.81 -4.00
CA VAL A 120 11.79 11.39 -3.99
C VAL A 120 10.84 10.42 -3.30
N ASP A 121 10.08 10.90 -2.33
CA ASP A 121 9.03 10.16 -1.64
C ASP A 121 7.66 10.47 -2.22
N LEU A 122 6.70 9.57 -1.99
CA LEU A 122 5.29 9.81 -2.26
C LEU A 122 4.54 10.03 -0.95
N VAL A 123 4.06 11.25 -0.73
CA VAL A 123 3.26 11.61 0.45
C VAL A 123 1.78 11.59 0.09
N CYS A 124 1.02 10.70 0.72
CA CYS A 124 -0.42 10.54 0.51
C CYS A 124 -1.22 10.83 1.79
N HIS A 125 -2.37 11.49 1.65
CA HIS A 125 -3.28 11.76 2.75
C HIS A 125 -4.37 10.69 2.78
N VAL A 126 -4.25 9.74 3.69
CA VAL A 126 -5.16 8.61 3.84
C VAL A 126 -6.30 8.98 4.78
N VAL A 127 -7.55 8.60 4.45
CA VAL A 127 -8.67 8.83 5.38
C VAL A 127 -8.48 7.96 6.63
N THR A 128 -8.76 8.48 7.83
CA THR A 128 -8.68 7.68 9.05
C THR A 128 -9.60 6.45 8.99
N ALA A 129 -9.05 5.25 9.13
CA ALA A 129 -9.85 4.06 9.42
C ALA A 129 -10.39 4.15 10.85
N GLN A 130 -11.69 3.89 11.04
CA GLN A 130 -12.31 3.81 12.37
C GLN A 130 -11.95 2.52 13.13
N PHE A 131 -11.09 1.66 12.57
CA PHE A 131 -10.87 0.28 13.03
C PHE A 131 -9.50 0.06 13.69
N ILE A 132 -8.79 1.11 14.10
CA ILE A 132 -7.52 0.93 14.82
C ILE A 132 -7.75 1.09 16.32
N GLU A 133 -7.40 0.05 17.09
CA GLU A 133 -7.52 0.03 18.55
C GLU A 133 -6.62 1.11 19.20
N PRO A 134 -7.09 1.81 20.24
CA PRO A 134 -6.25 2.76 20.99
C PRO A 134 -4.99 2.10 21.58
N GLY A 135 -3.83 2.76 21.44
CA GLY A 135 -2.55 2.26 21.93
C GLY A 135 -1.42 2.33 20.88
N ASP A 136 -0.30 1.69 21.20
CA ASP A 136 0.79 1.49 20.24
C ASP A 136 0.36 0.41 19.25
N SER A 137 0.36 0.75 17.96
CA SER A 137 -0.06 -0.14 16.89
C SER A 137 0.94 -0.09 15.75
N LEU A 138 1.21 -1.25 15.14
CA LEU A 138 1.90 -1.34 13.86
C LEU A 138 0.87 -1.17 12.75
N ALA A 139 1.02 -0.12 11.95
CA ALA A 139 0.19 0.11 10.79
C ALA A 139 0.87 -0.45 9.55
N VAL A 140 0.11 -1.20 8.76
CA VAL A 140 0.55 -1.78 7.49
C VAL A 140 0.02 -0.92 6.35
N LEU A 141 0.90 -0.56 5.42
CA LEU A 141 0.53 0.04 4.14
C LEU A 141 0.75 -0.98 3.02
N GLU A 142 -0.27 -1.18 2.19
CA GLU A 142 -0.21 -2.00 0.98
C GLU A 142 -0.60 -1.15 -0.23
N ALA A 143 0.09 -1.34 -1.35
CA ALA A 143 -0.19 -0.65 -2.59
C ALA A 143 0.39 -1.43 -3.78
N GLN A 144 0.20 -0.90 -4.99
CA GLN A 144 0.86 -1.35 -6.21
C GLN A 144 1.54 -0.17 -6.90
N THR A 145 2.61 -0.45 -7.62
CA THR A 145 3.15 0.45 -8.63
C THR A 145 2.32 0.40 -9.92
N PHE A 146 2.51 1.36 -10.83
CA PHE A 146 1.79 1.41 -12.10
C PHE A 146 2.06 0.21 -13.02
N ASP A 147 3.19 -0.47 -12.85
CA ASP A 147 3.52 -1.72 -13.54
C ASP A 147 3.00 -2.98 -12.83
N GLY A 148 2.26 -2.83 -11.73
CA GLY A 148 1.57 -3.91 -11.02
C GLY A 148 2.37 -4.58 -9.90
N GLN A 149 3.62 -4.18 -9.64
CA GLN A 149 4.39 -4.72 -8.50
C GLN A 149 3.72 -4.33 -7.18
N ALA A 150 3.30 -5.33 -6.41
CA ALA A 150 2.75 -5.13 -5.07
C ALA A 150 3.84 -4.67 -4.10
N ILE A 151 3.54 -3.69 -3.25
CA ILE A 151 4.43 -3.17 -2.22
C ILE A 151 3.80 -3.25 -0.84
N ARG A 152 4.62 -3.40 0.20
CA ARG A 152 4.17 -3.42 1.59
C ARG A 152 5.16 -2.72 2.51
N GLY A 153 4.67 -1.72 3.24
CA GLY A 153 5.42 -0.99 4.25
C GLY A 153 4.76 -1.11 5.63
N GLU A 154 5.56 -0.88 6.68
CA GLU A 154 5.11 -0.95 8.07
C GLU A 154 5.72 0.22 8.85
N ASP A 155 4.91 0.87 9.70
CA ASP A 155 5.37 1.89 10.63
C ASP A 155 4.55 1.88 11.93
N SER A 156 5.17 2.34 13.01
CA SER A 156 4.58 2.40 14.34
C SER A 156 3.81 3.70 14.55
N ILE A 157 2.58 3.59 15.03
CA ILE A 157 1.73 4.72 15.40
C ILE A 157 1.32 4.61 16.86
N ARG A 158 1.07 5.78 17.47
CA ARG A 158 0.47 5.86 18.79
C ARG A 158 -0.90 6.48 18.66
N ILE A 159 -1.92 5.73 19.01
CA ILE A 159 -3.29 6.24 18.98
C ILE A 159 -3.60 6.86 20.34
N VAL A 160 -4.00 8.12 20.30
CA VAL A 160 -4.41 8.88 21.48
C VAL A 160 -5.92 9.14 21.43
N PRO A 161 -6.62 9.13 22.60
CA PRO A 161 -8.02 9.52 22.68
C PRO A 161 -8.27 10.95 22.17
#